data_AF-A0A5M4AGN3-F1
#
_entry.id   AF-A0A5M4AGN3-F1
#
_cell.length_a   1.000
_cell.length_b   1.000
_cell.length_c   1.000
_cell.angle_alpha   90.00
_cell.angle_beta   90.00
_cell.angle_gamma   90.00
#
_symmetry.space_group_name_H-M   'P 1'
#
loop_
_entity.id
_entity.type
_entity.pdbx_description
1 polymer ?
#
loop_
_entity_poly.entity_id
_entity_poly.type
_entity_poly.pdbx_seq_one_letter_code
_entity_poly.pdbx_strand_id
1 'polypeptide(L)'
;MENYFDNRRLLQLLLKWKLHLGIIAVVAGGLAAVFTGPTFIHPKFRSVAKVYPMLDVRTFSDESETEQMLEFFNSTDLKRRMVKTFDLGEAYRVSKNYPYFWSTVLDRYDKNVDVRKTEYQAVEISILDEEPQRASDMADSLISFCNSKMLHVYRQRYREYAKTSGIELKNLVHQRDSLVKDLTQYSEQTGLLDYPEQVKEVTRGYMAAIVKGGLSSSSSREVKKDLENLGQNGIHFWQMSEELQGRNTEIDSLRTYHHWALSQSNKQARFARVVQKPFPADRKYWPKRTLIVLLSVLFALLIGTVVIALVDRKKS
;
A
#
# COMPACT_ATOMS: atom_id res chain seq x y z
N MET A 1 34.59 50.49 19.12
CA MET A 1 34.48 49.03 18.93
C MET A 1 35.77 48.57 18.28
N GLU A 2 36.78 48.24 19.08
CA GLU A 2 38.06 47.76 18.54
C GLU A 2 37.85 46.41 17.86
N ASN A 3 38.56 46.17 16.76
CA ASN A 3 38.52 44.93 16.00
C ASN A 3 39.09 43.78 16.85
N TYR A 4 38.24 43.18 17.68
CA TYR A 4 38.57 42.06 18.59
C TYR A 4 38.98 40.77 17.86
N PHE A 5 38.76 40.71 16.55
CA PHE A 5 39.26 39.68 15.66
C PHE A 5 40.37 40.22 14.75
N ASP A 6 41.36 40.88 15.33
CA ASP A 6 42.60 41.13 14.59
C ASP A 6 43.30 39.77 14.40
N ASN A 7 43.25 39.24 13.17
CA ASN A 7 43.77 37.92 12.82
C ASN A 7 45.21 37.70 13.31
N ARG A 8 45.99 38.78 13.42
CA ARG A 8 47.37 38.76 13.96
C ARG A 8 47.41 38.45 15.46
N ARG A 9 46.51 39.00 16.27
CA ARG A 9 46.44 38.75 17.72
C ARG A 9 45.97 37.33 18.02
N LEU A 10 45.01 36.80 17.25
CA LEU A 10 44.58 35.42 17.37
C LEU A 10 45.71 34.45 17.02
N LEU A 11 46.44 34.68 15.94
CA LEU A 11 47.61 33.87 15.57
C LEU A 11 48.69 33.90 16.64
N GLN A 12 48.99 35.07 17.21
CA GLN A 12 49.96 35.21 18.31
C GLN A 12 49.51 34.45 19.57
N LEU A 13 48.23 34.51 19.93
CA LEU A 13 47.68 33.78 21.06
C LEU A 13 47.75 32.26 20.86
N LEU A 14 47.41 31.78 19.66
CA LEU A 14 47.53 30.36 19.29
C LEU A 14 48.98 29.87 19.36
N LEU A 15 49.93 30.66 18.87
CA LEU A 15 51.36 30.32 18.90
C LEU A 15 51.94 30.37 20.33
N LYS A 16 51.53 31.35 21.14
CA LYS A 16 51.93 31.48 22.55
C LYS A 16 51.49 30.27 23.37
N TRP A 17 50.26 29.79 23.14
CA TRP A 17 49.65 28.70 23.91
C TRP A 17 49.64 27.35 23.19
N LYS A 18 50.45 27.18 22.13
CA LYS A 18 50.47 25.98 21.27
C LYS A 18 50.65 24.65 22.03
N LEU A 19 51.43 24.65 23.12
CA LEU A 19 51.62 23.46 23.95
C LEU A 19 50.35 23.08 24.72
N HIS A 20 49.64 24.06 25.27
CA HIS A 20 48.40 23.83 26.00
C HIS A 20 47.28 23.36 25.06
N LEU A 21 47.17 23.99 23.88
CA LEU A 21 46.24 23.54 22.83
C LEU A 21 46.59 22.14 22.31
N GLY A 22 47.89 21.83 22.18
CA GLY A 22 48.36 20.49 21.85
C GLY A 22 47.94 19.44 22.89
N ILE A 23 48.11 19.74 24.19
CA ILE A 23 47.66 18.87 25.28
C ILE A 23 46.15 18.68 25.23
N ILE A 24 45.37 19.75 25.06
CA ILE A 24 43.91 19.69 24.95
C ILE A 24 43.50 18.79 23.78
N ALA A 25 44.14 18.92 22.62
CA ALA A 25 43.87 18.07 21.46
C ALA A 25 44.17 16.59 21.73
N VAL A 26 45.32 16.27 22.33
CA VAL A 26 45.69 14.88 22.64
C VAL A 26 44.73 14.27 23.66
N VAL A 27 44.40 15.01 24.73
CA VAL A 27 43.46 14.54 25.77
C VAL A 27 42.07 14.34 25.19
N ALA A 28 41.55 15.31 24.44
CA ALA A 28 40.23 15.20 23.79
C ALA A 28 40.18 14.03 22.81
N GLY A 29 41.23 13.85 21.99
CA GLY A 29 41.34 12.75 21.05
C GLY A 29 41.40 11.39 21.74
N GLY A 30 42.20 11.27 22.81
CA GLY A 30 42.32 10.07 23.61
C GLY A 30 41.01 9.68 24.28
N LEU A 31 40.33 10.63 24.94
CA LEU A 31 39.02 10.40 25.55
C LEU A 31 37.98 10.01 24.50
N ALA A 32 37.92 10.71 23.36
CA ALA A 32 36.99 10.37 22.28
C ALA A 32 37.25 8.96 21.73
N ALA A 33 38.51 8.55 21.57
CA ALA A 33 38.86 7.21 21.12
C ALA A 33 38.42 6.11 22.12
N VAL A 34 38.58 6.37 23.42
CA VAL A 34 38.15 5.43 24.49
C VAL A 34 36.63 5.34 24.56
N PHE A 35 35.93 6.48 24.64
CA PHE A 35 34.46 6.50 24.76
C PHE A 35 33.72 6.07 23.49
N THR A 36 34.39 6.06 22.32
CA THR A 36 33.83 5.45 21.08
C THR A 36 34.28 4.00 20.86
N GLY A 37 34.97 3.43 21.84
CA GLY A 37 35.35 2.02 21.89
C GLY A 37 34.13 1.09 22.01
N PRO A 38 34.29 -0.19 21.65
CA PRO A 38 33.20 -1.18 21.65
C PRO A 38 32.67 -1.48 23.06
N THR A 39 33.40 -1.09 24.11
CA THR A 39 32.99 -1.20 25.51
C THR A 39 31.88 -0.23 25.89
N PHE A 40 31.84 0.95 25.26
CA PHE A 40 30.82 1.97 25.52
C PHE A 40 29.78 2.02 24.39
N ILE A 41 30.24 1.92 23.15
CA ILE A 41 29.41 2.04 21.95
C ILE A 41 29.57 0.79 21.11
N HIS A 42 28.57 -0.09 21.19
CA HIS A 42 28.54 -1.32 20.41
C HIS A 42 28.48 -0.99 18.91
N PRO A 43 29.30 -1.69 18.09
CA PRO A 43 29.25 -1.52 16.65
C PRO A 43 27.89 -1.98 16.12
N LYS A 44 27.34 -1.21 15.18
CA LYS A 44 26.14 -1.59 14.42
C LYS A 44 26.49 -1.84 12.97
N PHE A 45 25.86 -2.86 12.40
CA PHE A 45 25.94 -3.29 11.03
C PHE A 45 24.67 -2.92 10.30
N ARG A 46 24.78 -2.58 9.02
CA ARG A 46 23.67 -2.11 8.20
C ARG A 46 23.33 -3.14 7.14
N SER A 47 22.09 -3.62 7.12
CA SER A 47 21.56 -4.38 6.00
C SER A 47 20.53 -3.55 5.23
N VAL A 48 20.54 -3.67 3.90
CA VAL A 48 19.68 -2.89 3.01
C VAL A 48 18.97 -3.81 2.02
N ALA A 49 17.65 -3.65 1.92
CA ALA A 49 16.83 -4.27 0.90
C ALA A 49 16.12 -3.20 0.07
N LYS A 50 15.81 -3.50 -1.19
CA LYS A 50 15.00 -2.64 -2.06
C LYS A 50 13.88 -3.45 -2.68
N VAL A 51 12.66 -2.93 -2.56
CA VAL A 51 11.46 -3.55 -3.09
C VAL A 51 10.64 -2.58 -3.93
N TYR A 52 9.97 -3.10 -4.95
CA TYR A 52 8.96 -2.37 -5.70
C TYR A 52 7.56 -2.82 -5.31
N PRO A 53 6.58 -1.91 -5.25
CA PRO A 53 5.18 -2.29 -5.21
C PRO A 53 4.79 -3.04 -6.50
N MET A 54 3.96 -4.07 -6.36
CA MET A 54 3.39 -4.75 -7.51
C MET A 54 2.34 -3.84 -8.17
N LEU A 55 2.53 -3.57 -9.48
CA LEU A 55 1.61 -2.79 -10.33
C LEU A 55 0.30 -3.56 -10.56
N ASP A 56 -0.59 -3.57 -9.57
CA ASP A 56 -2.02 -3.90 -9.73
C ASP A 56 -2.84 -3.64 -8.45
N VAL A 57 -2.24 -3.00 -7.44
CA VAL A 57 -2.97 -2.57 -6.25
C VAL A 57 -3.66 -1.28 -6.62
N ARG A 58 -4.99 -1.31 -6.83
CA ARG A 58 -5.77 -0.07 -6.82
C ARG A 58 -5.46 0.66 -5.51
N THR A 59 -4.86 1.84 -5.63
CA THR A 59 -4.53 2.72 -4.51
C THR A 59 -5.79 2.99 -3.71
N PHE A 60 -5.66 3.11 -2.38
CA PHE A 60 -6.83 3.43 -1.55
C PHE A 60 -7.31 4.88 -1.74
N SER A 61 -6.45 5.75 -2.29
CA SER A 61 -6.68 7.18 -2.50
C SER A 61 -5.78 7.70 -3.64
N ASP A 62 -5.49 9.00 -3.66
CA ASP A 62 -4.63 9.70 -4.63
C ASP A 62 -3.12 9.49 -4.37
N GLU A 63 -2.76 8.71 -3.35
CA GLU A 63 -1.37 8.35 -3.03
C GLU A 63 -0.76 7.40 -4.05
N SER A 64 0.57 7.46 -4.24
CA SER A 64 1.30 6.49 -5.05
C SER A 64 1.33 5.10 -4.40
N GLU A 65 1.47 4.01 -5.19
CA GLU A 65 1.54 2.65 -4.62
C GLU A 65 2.73 2.49 -3.66
N THR A 66 3.77 3.29 -3.85
CA THR A 66 4.96 3.32 -2.99
C THR A 66 4.65 3.95 -1.64
N GLU A 67 3.90 5.06 -1.59
CA GLU A 67 3.47 5.69 -0.34
C GLU A 67 2.53 4.78 0.45
N GLN A 68 1.55 4.19 -0.24
CA GLN A 68 0.68 3.20 0.38
C GLN A 68 1.49 2.05 0.99
N MET A 69 2.49 1.52 0.28
CA MET A 69 3.38 0.48 0.80
C MET A 69 4.21 0.96 2.00
N LEU A 70 4.67 2.22 2.01
CA LEU A 70 5.37 2.80 3.16
C LEU A 70 4.50 2.82 4.42
N GLU A 71 3.21 3.14 4.29
CA GLU A 71 2.25 3.08 5.40
C GLU A 71 2.13 1.67 5.97
N PHE A 72 2.10 0.64 5.11
CA PHE A 72 2.14 -0.74 5.58
C PHE A 72 3.44 -1.04 6.33
N PHE A 73 4.61 -0.67 5.80
CA PHE A 73 5.88 -0.91 6.47
C PHE A 73 6.00 -0.20 7.84
N ASN A 74 5.47 1.02 7.95
CA ASN A 74 5.53 1.83 9.15
C ASN A 74 4.42 1.53 10.17
N SER A 75 3.52 0.60 9.86
CA SER A 75 2.40 0.27 10.72
C SER A 75 2.82 -0.37 12.06
N THR A 76 2.14 0.02 13.14
CA THR A 76 2.48 -0.40 14.51
C THR A 76 2.40 -1.91 14.71
N ASP A 77 1.49 -2.59 14.03
CA ASP A 77 1.35 -4.04 14.08
C ASP A 77 2.54 -4.77 13.43
N LEU A 78 3.11 -4.25 12.34
CA LEU A 78 4.36 -4.77 11.79
C LEU A 78 5.52 -4.54 12.77
N LYS A 79 5.66 -3.33 13.31
CA LYS A 79 6.71 -3.03 14.31
C LYS A 79 6.60 -3.97 15.52
N ARG A 80 5.39 -4.17 16.07
CA ARG A 80 5.15 -5.09 17.19
C ARG A 80 5.46 -6.53 16.83
N ARG A 81 5.13 -6.97 15.60
CA ARG A 81 5.47 -8.31 15.12
C ARG A 81 6.97 -8.51 15.01
N MET A 82 7.71 -7.50 14.49
CA MET A 82 9.17 -7.50 14.45
C MET A 82 9.77 -7.61 15.85
N VAL A 83 9.31 -6.78 16.79
CA VAL A 83 9.77 -6.80 18.19
C VAL A 83 9.63 -8.18 18.81
N LYS A 84 8.49 -8.85 18.59
CA LYS A 84 8.25 -10.20 19.13
C LYS A 84 9.08 -11.27 18.42
N THR A 85 9.22 -11.18 17.10
CA THR A 85 9.90 -12.21 16.28
C THR A 85 11.40 -12.28 16.60
N PHE A 86 12.03 -11.13 16.81
CA PHE A 86 13.48 -11.01 17.02
C PHE A 86 13.88 -10.77 18.49
N ASP A 87 12.94 -10.92 19.42
CA ASP A 87 13.04 -10.52 20.84
C ASP A 87 13.81 -9.20 21.02
N LEU A 88 13.36 -8.16 20.30
CA LEU A 88 14.08 -6.87 20.27
C LEU A 88 14.13 -6.19 21.64
N GLY A 89 13.30 -6.60 22.59
CA GLY A 89 13.43 -6.19 23.98
C GLY A 89 14.79 -6.59 24.56
N GLU A 90 15.18 -7.85 24.36
CA GLU A 90 16.49 -8.35 24.79
C GLU A 90 17.62 -7.73 23.97
N ALA A 91 17.50 -7.75 22.64
CA ALA A 91 18.53 -7.20 21.74
C ALA A 91 18.81 -5.72 22.04
N TYR A 92 17.79 -4.95 22.39
CA TYR A 92 17.94 -3.56 22.77
C TYR A 92 18.23 -3.36 24.24
N ARG A 93 18.22 -4.39 25.10
CA ARG A 93 18.43 -4.26 26.55
C ARG A 93 17.34 -3.42 27.23
N VAL A 94 16.08 -3.73 26.92
CA VAL A 94 14.89 -3.21 27.60
C VAL A 94 14.23 -4.36 28.35
N SER A 95 14.19 -4.27 29.68
CA SER A 95 13.57 -5.30 30.52
C SER A 95 12.07 -5.43 30.22
N LYS A 96 11.58 -6.67 30.08
CA LYS A 96 10.14 -6.97 29.90
C LYS A 96 9.27 -6.47 31.06
N ASN A 97 9.86 -6.28 32.24
CA ASN A 97 9.19 -5.74 33.44
C ASN A 97 9.20 -4.20 33.50
N TYR A 98 9.81 -3.53 32.51
CA TYR A 98 9.86 -2.07 32.49
C TYR A 98 8.46 -1.50 32.17
N PRO A 99 7.90 -0.57 32.99
CA PRO A 99 6.56 -0.05 32.77
C PRO A 99 6.32 0.57 31.39
N TYR A 100 7.37 1.12 30.78
CA TYR A 100 7.32 1.73 29.44
C TYR A 100 7.97 0.87 28.35
N PHE A 101 8.01 -0.46 28.55
CA PHE A 101 8.66 -1.42 27.64
C PHE A 101 8.34 -1.14 26.16
N TRP A 102 7.06 -1.13 25.80
CA TRP A 102 6.65 -0.97 24.40
C TRP A 102 7.07 0.36 23.81
N SER A 103 6.86 1.46 24.52
CA SER A 103 7.23 2.80 24.03
C SER A 103 8.74 2.91 23.80
N THR A 104 9.55 2.37 24.72
CA THR A 104 11.00 2.40 24.61
C THR A 104 11.54 1.48 23.52
N VAL A 105 10.99 0.26 23.39
CA VAL A 105 11.43 -0.67 22.34
C VAL A 105 11.04 -0.16 20.95
N LEU A 106 9.85 0.42 20.79
CA LEU A 106 9.42 1.00 19.52
C LEU A 106 10.23 2.26 19.15
N ASP A 107 10.57 3.13 20.11
CA ASP A 107 11.50 4.25 19.88
C ASP A 107 12.89 3.77 19.44
N ARG A 108 13.42 2.71 20.06
CA ARG A 108 14.70 2.11 19.64
C ARG A 108 14.61 1.45 18.26
N TYR A 109 13.48 0.81 17.95
CA TYR A 109 13.21 0.25 16.63
C TYR A 109 13.22 1.35 15.56
N ASP A 110 12.53 2.47 15.79
CA ASP A 110 12.44 3.58 14.83
C ASP A 110 13.78 4.28 14.58
N LYS A 111 14.72 4.21 15.53
CA LYS A 111 16.10 4.68 15.35
C LYS A 111 16.98 3.73 14.55
N ASN A 112 16.58 2.46 14.43
CA ASN A 112 17.37 1.40 13.82
C ASN A 112 16.78 0.92 12.48
N VAL A 113 15.49 1.14 12.24
CA VAL A 113 14.79 0.72 11.02
C VAL A 113 14.33 1.96 10.28
N ASP A 114 14.94 2.20 9.13
CA ASP A 114 14.60 3.28 8.21
C ASP A 114 13.96 2.69 6.96
N VAL A 115 12.74 3.14 6.63
CA VAL A 115 12.02 2.73 5.43
C VAL A 115 11.61 3.97 4.66
N ARG A 116 12.13 4.11 3.45
CA ARG A 116 11.98 5.34 2.65
C ARG A 116 11.75 5.06 1.18
N LYS A 117 11.07 5.99 0.52
CA LYS A 117 10.94 6.04 -0.93
C LYS A 117 12.26 6.48 -1.56
N THR A 118 12.67 5.78 -2.61
CA THR A 118 13.81 6.17 -3.46
C THR A 118 13.32 7.03 -4.63
N GLU A 119 14.25 7.70 -5.30
CA GLU A 119 13.96 8.52 -6.49
C GLU A 119 13.30 7.71 -7.62
N TYR A 120 13.58 6.40 -7.69
CA TYR A 120 13.04 5.49 -8.70
C TYR A 120 11.77 4.76 -8.27
N GLN A 121 11.00 5.28 -7.31
CA GLN A 121 9.76 4.68 -6.80
C GLN A 121 9.91 3.27 -6.19
N ALA A 122 11.13 2.88 -5.81
CA ALA A 122 11.33 1.72 -4.93
C ALA A 122 11.24 2.14 -3.47
N VAL A 123 10.89 1.19 -2.60
CA VAL A 123 11.06 1.31 -1.15
C VAL A 123 12.41 0.73 -0.76
N GLU A 124 13.26 1.54 -0.13
CA GLU A 124 14.50 1.11 0.51
C GLU A 124 14.23 0.85 1.99
N ILE A 125 14.58 -0.35 2.44
CA ILE A 125 14.50 -0.79 3.84
C ILE A 125 15.95 -0.90 4.33
N SER A 126 16.29 -0.14 5.37
CA SER A 126 17.62 -0.07 5.95
C SER A 126 17.55 -0.36 7.43
N ILE A 127 18.17 -1.47 7.86
CA ILE A 127 18.15 -1.91 9.26
C ILE A 127 19.56 -1.89 9.85
N LEU A 128 19.67 -1.30 11.04
CA LEU A 128 20.87 -1.26 11.87
C LEU A 128 20.72 -2.20 13.06
N ASP A 129 21.67 -3.11 13.23
CA ASP A 129 21.70 -4.01 14.38
C ASP A 129 23.15 -4.30 14.84
N GLU A 130 23.35 -4.66 16.11
CA GLU A 130 24.64 -5.12 16.64
C GLU A 130 25.10 -6.43 16.00
N GLU A 131 24.16 -7.27 15.57
CA GLU A 131 24.40 -8.54 14.90
C GLU A 131 24.11 -8.41 13.38
N PRO A 132 25.12 -8.62 12.49
CA PRO A 132 24.94 -8.47 11.05
C PRO A 132 23.86 -9.38 10.47
N GLN A 133 23.77 -10.62 10.97
CA GLN A 133 22.80 -11.60 10.52
C GLN A 133 21.38 -11.19 10.90
N ARG A 134 21.17 -10.77 12.15
CA ARG A 134 19.87 -10.26 12.62
C ARG A 134 19.39 -9.06 11.80
N ALA A 135 20.28 -8.12 11.46
CA ALA A 135 19.91 -7.00 10.59
C ALA A 135 19.38 -7.46 9.22
N SER A 136 20.02 -8.47 8.63
CA SER A 136 19.61 -9.06 7.35
C SER A 136 18.26 -9.78 7.45
N ASP A 137 18.12 -10.64 8.46
CA ASP A 137 16.90 -11.42 8.69
C ASP A 137 15.71 -10.53 9.05
N MET A 138 15.96 -9.44 9.78
CA MET A 138 14.94 -8.43 10.07
C MET A 138 14.42 -7.77 8.79
N ALA A 139 15.30 -7.43 7.85
CA ALA A 139 14.90 -6.77 6.61
C ALA A 139 14.07 -7.71 5.73
N ASP A 140 14.48 -8.99 5.62
CA ASP A 140 13.74 -10.00 4.87
C ASP A 140 12.38 -10.30 5.52
N SER A 141 12.35 -10.43 6.85
CA SER A 141 11.12 -10.68 7.62
C SER A 141 10.15 -9.51 7.52
N LEU A 142 10.63 -8.26 7.55
CA LEU A 142 9.78 -7.08 7.40
C LEU A 142 9.07 -7.08 6.03
N ILE A 143 9.78 -7.45 4.96
CA ILE A 143 9.19 -7.63 3.61
C ILE A 143 8.14 -8.75 3.62
N SER A 144 8.43 -9.88 4.23
CA SER A 144 7.50 -11.01 4.35
C SER A 144 6.23 -10.65 5.13
N PHE A 145 6.38 -9.92 6.24
CA PHE A 145 5.27 -9.45 7.07
C PHE A 145 4.42 -8.42 6.33
N CYS A 146 5.05 -7.49 5.62
CA CYS A 146 4.35 -6.51 4.78
C CYS A 146 3.52 -7.21 3.69
N ASN A 147 4.14 -8.14 2.96
CA ASN A 147 3.44 -8.98 1.97
C ASN A 147 2.22 -9.70 2.56
N SER A 148 2.41 -10.33 3.72
CA SER A 148 1.34 -11.06 4.41
C SER A 148 0.18 -10.14 4.82
N LYS A 149 0.51 -8.96 5.35
CA LYS A 149 -0.49 -7.97 5.77
C LYS A 149 -1.26 -7.40 4.58
N MET A 150 -0.55 -6.95 3.53
CA MET A 150 -1.17 -6.44 2.31
C MET A 150 -2.09 -7.49 1.67
N LEU A 151 -1.65 -8.76 1.63
CA LEU A 151 -2.47 -9.86 1.13
C LEU A 151 -3.72 -10.09 1.97
N HIS A 152 -3.61 -9.99 3.30
CA HIS A 152 -4.76 -10.12 4.18
C HIS A 152 -5.80 -9.02 3.93
N VAL A 153 -5.38 -7.76 3.90
CA VAL A 153 -6.25 -6.60 3.63
C VAL A 153 -6.89 -6.70 2.25
N TYR A 154 -6.09 -7.06 1.23
CA TYR A 154 -6.58 -7.26 -0.13
C TYR A 154 -7.66 -8.33 -0.18
N ARG A 155 -7.39 -9.52 0.36
CA ARG A 155 -8.37 -10.62 0.36
C ARG A 155 -9.64 -10.26 1.12
N GLN A 156 -9.52 -9.58 2.26
CA GLN A 156 -10.69 -9.14 3.03
C GLN A 156 -11.61 -8.26 2.17
N ARG A 157 -11.07 -7.23 1.51
CA ARG A 157 -11.84 -6.35 0.61
C ARG A 157 -12.56 -7.14 -0.49
N TYR A 158 -11.87 -8.06 -1.14
CA TYR A 158 -12.47 -8.84 -2.23
C TYR A 158 -13.49 -9.88 -1.75
N ARG A 159 -13.39 -10.37 -0.51
CA ARG A 159 -14.46 -11.18 0.10
C ARG A 159 -15.73 -10.37 0.29
N GLU A 160 -15.61 -9.11 0.71
CA GLU A 160 -16.75 -8.20 0.84
C GLU A 160 -17.40 -7.95 -0.52
N TYR A 161 -16.62 -7.66 -1.56
CA TYR A 161 -17.13 -7.51 -2.93
C TYR A 161 -17.81 -8.78 -3.47
N ALA A 162 -17.21 -9.95 -3.24
CA ALA A 162 -17.80 -11.23 -3.63
C ALA A 162 -19.12 -11.49 -2.88
N LYS A 163 -19.19 -11.16 -1.58
CA LYS A 163 -20.41 -11.29 -0.78
C LYS A 163 -21.52 -10.38 -1.30
N THR A 164 -21.22 -9.09 -1.51
CA THR A 164 -22.21 -8.12 -1.99
C THR A 164 -22.74 -8.49 -3.38
N SER A 165 -21.84 -8.81 -4.33
CA SER A 165 -22.24 -9.25 -5.67
C SER A 165 -23.01 -10.56 -5.67
N GLY A 166 -22.71 -11.48 -4.77
CA GLY A 166 -23.45 -12.74 -4.65
C GLY A 166 -24.87 -12.56 -4.13
N ILE A 167 -25.09 -11.64 -3.18
CA ILE A 167 -26.43 -11.27 -2.71
C ILE A 167 -27.22 -10.64 -3.85
N GLU A 168 -26.63 -9.69 -4.56
CA GLU A 168 -27.31 -8.98 -5.66
C GLU A 168 -27.62 -9.91 -6.83
N LEU A 169 -26.71 -10.82 -7.18
CA LEU A 169 -26.92 -11.83 -8.21
C LEU A 169 -28.11 -12.74 -7.86
N LYS A 170 -28.26 -13.13 -6.59
CA LYS A 170 -29.40 -13.93 -6.14
C LYS A 170 -30.71 -13.15 -6.30
N ASN A 171 -30.72 -11.87 -5.97
CA ASN A 171 -31.90 -11.01 -6.13
C ASN A 171 -32.30 -10.87 -7.60
N LEU A 172 -31.34 -10.56 -8.49
CA LEU A 172 -31.60 -10.42 -9.93
C LEU A 172 -32.07 -11.74 -10.56
N VAL A 173 -31.52 -12.87 -10.16
CA VAL A 173 -31.97 -14.20 -10.59
C VAL A 173 -33.43 -14.44 -10.17
N HIS A 174 -33.80 -14.11 -8.93
CA HIS A 174 -35.18 -14.22 -8.48
C HIS A 174 -36.14 -13.29 -9.25
N GLN A 175 -35.73 -12.06 -9.55
CA GLN A 175 -36.52 -11.12 -10.36
C GLN A 175 -36.71 -11.63 -11.78
N ARG A 176 -35.63 -12.13 -12.41
CA ARG A 176 -35.71 -12.78 -13.72
C ARG A 176 -36.67 -13.97 -13.71
N ASP A 177 -36.62 -14.83 -12.70
CA ASP A 177 -37.51 -16.00 -12.61
C ASP A 177 -38.98 -15.59 -12.49
N SER A 178 -39.27 -14.52 -11.73
CA SER A 178 -40.61 -13.94 -11.68
C SER A 178 -41.04 -13.41 -13.05
N LEU A 179 -40.18 -12.63 -13.73
CA LEU A 179 -40.49 -12.07 -15.03
C LEU A 179 -40.68 -13.13 -16.12
N VAL A 180 -39.87 -14.21 -16.10
CA VAL A 180 -40.05 -15.36 -16.99
C VAL A 180 -41.42 -15.99 -16.76
N LYS A 181 -41.82 -16.19 -15.50
CA LYS A 181 -43.13 -16.74 -15.17
C LYS A 181 -44.26 -15.83 -15.67
N ASP A 182 -44.17 -14.53 -15.42
CA ASP A 182 -45.18 -13.55 -15.81
C ASP A 182 -45.28 -13.46 -17.35
N LEU A 183 -44.14 -13.42 -18.06
CA LEU A 183 -44.08 -13.40 -19.52
C LEU A 183 -44.65 -14.69 -20.12
N THR A 184 -44.35 -15.84 -19.52
CA THR A 184 -44.90 -17.14 -19.96
C THR A 184 -46.41 -17.15 -19.82
N GLN A 185 -46.94 -16.72 -18.67
CA GLN A 185 -48.38 -16.64 -18.45
C GLN A 185 -49.05 -15.65 -19.43
N TYR A 186 -48.43 -14.49 -19.67
CA TYR A 186 -48.95 -13.51 -20.62
C TYR A 186 -48.93 -14.03 -22.06
N SER A 187 -47.88 -14.77 -22.44
CA SER A 187 -47.76 -15.48 -23.71
C SER A 187 -48.87 -16.51 -23.89
N GLU A 188 -49.12 -17.36 -22.89
CA GLU A 188 -50.19 -18.37 -22.92
C GLU A 188 -51.59 -17.74 -23.04
N GLN A 189 -51.83 -16.61 -22.38
CA GLN A 189 -53.11 -15.90 -22.42
C GLN A 189 -53.37 -15.19 -23.75
N THR A 190 -52.33 -14.66 -24.39
CA THR A 190 -52.45 -13.79 -25.56
C THR A 190 -52.08 -14.49 -26.87
N GLY A 191 -51.38 -15.62 -26.82
CA GLY A 191 -50.80 -16.31 -27.99
C GLY A 191 -49.60 -15.59 -28.61
N LEU A 192 -49.07 -14.56 -27.95
CA LEU A 192 -47.90 -13.81 -28.42
C LEU A 192 -46.60 -14.55 -28.12
N LEU A 193 -45.69 -14.56 -29.10
CA LEU A 193 -44.41 -15.28 -29.03
C LEU A 193 -43.23 -14.38 -29.39
N ASP A 194 -43.39 -13.55 -30.42
CA ASP A 194 -42.35 -12.66 -30.94
C ASP A 194 -43.05 -11.44 -31.56
N TYR A 195 -43.20 -10.38 -30.77
CA TYR A 195 -44.02 -9.24 -31.18
C TYR A 195 -43.53 -8.55 -32.48
N PRO A 196 -42.25 -8.18 -32.66
CA PRO A 196 -41.79 -7.53 -33.88
C PRO A 196 -42.00 -8.37 -35.13
N GLU A 197 -41.66 -9.66 -35.08
CA GLU A 197 -41.80 -10.53 -36.25
C GLU A 197 -43.29 -10.82 -36.51
N GLN A 198 -44.09 -11.05 -35.46
CA GLN A 198 -45.54 -11.25 -35.58
C GLN A 198 -46.25 -10.02 -36.17
N VAL A 199 -45.94 -8.79 -35.73
CA VAL A 199 -46.53 -7.57 -36.29
C VAL A 199 -46.26 -7.46 -37.78
N LYS A 200 -45.02 -7.69 -38.19
CA LYS A 200 -44.59 -7.59 -39.59
C LYS A 200 -45.29 -8.63 -40.47
N GLU A 201 -45.30 -9.89 -40.06
CA GLU A 201 -45.85 -10.98 -40.86
C GLU A 201 -47.39 -10.99 -40.85
N VAL A 202 -48.05 -10.69 -39.71
CA VAL A 202 -49.52 -10.57 -39.65
C VAL A 202 -50.00 -9.38 -40.47
N THR A 203 -49.31 -8.23 -40.42
CA THR A 203 -49.66 -7.06 -41.27
C THR A 203 -49.55 -7.41 -42.76
N ARG A 204 -48.47 -8.09 -43.17
CA ARG A 204 -48.30 -8.54 -44.56
C ARG A 204 -49.39 -9.53 -44.97
N GLY A 205 -49.70 -10.50 -44.10
CA GLY A 205 -50.76 -11.48 -44.30
C GLY A 205 -52.13 -10.82 -44.47
N TYR A 206 -52.45 -9.80 -43.68
CA TYR A 206 -53.71 -9.07 -43.74
C TYR A 206 -53.88 -8.34 -45.08
N MET A 207 -52.82 -7.64 -45.53
CA MET A 207 -52.83 -6.97 -46.84
C MET A 207 -53.02 -7.97 -47.98
N ALA A 208 -52.34 -9.11 -47.95
CA ALA A 208 -52.50 -10.16 -48.95
C ALA A 208 -53.92 -10.76 -48.96
N ALA A 209 -54.53 -10.95 -47.79
CA ALA A 209 -55.90 -11.44 -47.66
C ALA A 209 -56.93 -10.45 -48.25
N ILE A 210 -56.75 -9.15 -48.00
CA ILE A 210 -57.61 -8.10 -48.58
C ILE A 210 -57.50 -8.10 -50.10
N VAL A 211 -56.28 -8.16 -50.65
CA VAL A 211 -56.07 -8.14 -52.11
C VAL A 211 -56.71 -9.36 -52.78
N LYS A 212 -56.65 -10.54 -52.17
CA LYS A 212 -57.18 -11.78 -52.76
C LYS A 212 -58.69 -11.96 -52.61
N GLY A 213 -59.26 -11.63 -51.45
CA GLY A 213 -60.64 -11.99 -51.09
C GLY A 213 -61.52 -10.81 -50.69
N GLY A 214 -60.98 -9.59 -50.65
CA GLY A 214 -61.66 -8.40 -50.15
C GLY A 214 -61.67 -8.30 -48.62
N LEU A 215 -62.11 -7.14 -48.12
CA LEU A 215 -62.12 -6.81 -46.68
C LEU A 215 -62.99 -7.76 -45.85
N SER A 216 -64.09 -8.27 -46.42
CA SER A 216 -65.08 -9.09 -45.70
C SER A 216 -64.81 -10.60 -45.78
N SER A 217 -63.73 -11.01 -46.44
CA SER A 217 -63.39 -12.43 -46.57
C SER A 217 -63.16 -13.07 -45.18
N SER A 218 -63.41 -14.37 -45.06
CA SER A 218 -63.17 -15.09 -43.79
C SER A 218 -61.71 -14.96 -43.34
N SER A 219 -60.77 -15.15 -44.27
CA SER A 219 -59.33 -15.01 -44.00
C SER A 219 -58.95 -13.58 -43.61
N SER A 220 -59.51 -12.55 -44.26
CA SER A 220 -59.25 -11.15 -43.89
C SER A 220 -59.72 -10.85 -42.47
N ARG A 221 -60.87 -11.40 -42.05
CA ARG A 221 -61.41 -11.22 -40.69
C ARG A 221 -60.57 -11.93 -39.63
N GLU A 222 -60.07 -13.12 -39.93
CA GLU A 222 -59.21 -13.89 -39.01
C GLU A 222 -57.88 -13.18 -38.77
N VAL A 223 -57.17 -12.79 -39.83
CA VAL A 223 -55.89 -12.07 -39.70
C VAL A 223 -56.08 -10.68 -39.08
N LYS A 224 -57.24 -10.02 -39.30
CA LYS A 224 -57.57 -8.77 -38.61
C LYS A 224 -57.65 -8.96 -37.09
N LYS A 225 -58.21 -10.08 -36.61
CA LYS A 225 -58.30 -10.40 -35.19
C LYS A 225 -56.91 -10.56 -34.57
N ASP A 226 -55.98 -11.20 -35.27
CA ASP A 226 -54.59 -11.33 -34.83
C ASP A 226 -53.90 -9.96 -34.76
N LEU A 227 -54.15 -9.10 -35.76
CA LEU A 227 -53.63 -7.72 -35.77
C LEU A 227 -54.18 -6.88 -34.62
N GLU A 228 -55.48 -7.03 -34.30
CA GLU A 228 -56.12 -6.36 -33.16
C GLU A 228 -55.54 -6.86 -31.81
N ASN A 229 -55.29 -8.17 -31.68
CA ASN A 229 -54.63 -8.76 -30.50
C ASN A 229 -53.20 -8.22 -30.34
N LEU A 230 -52.42 -8.15 -31.42
CA LEU A 230 -51.09 -7.53 -31.42
C LEU A 230 -51.15 -6.06 -31.00
N GLY A 231 -52.13 -5.30 -31.49
CA GLY A 231 -52.32 -3.90 -31.10
C GLY A 231 -52.69 -3.71 -29.63
N GLN A 232 -53.46 -4.62 -29.04
CA GLN A 232 -53.91 -4.54 -27.65
C GLN A 232 -52.86 -5.03 -26.64
N ASN A 233 -52.21 -6.16 -26.93
CA ASN A 233 -51.36 -6.87 -25.97
C ASN A 233 -49.86 -6.80 -26.30
N GLY A 234 -49.52 -6.50 -27.55
CA GLY A 234 -48.17 -6.65 -28.06
C GLY A 234 -47.14 -5.70 -27.45
N ILE A 235 -47.52 -4.46 -27.13
CA ILE A 235 -46.60 -3.50 -26.48
C ILE A 235 -46.18 -4.01 -25.10
N HIS A 236 -47.10 -4.56 -24.31
CA HIS A 236 -46.77 -5.05 -22.97
C HIS A 236 -45.90 -6.30 -23.05
N PHE A 237 -46.24 -7.25 -23.94
CA PHE A 237 -45.40 -8.42 -24.21
C PHE A 237 -43.98 -8.01 -24.62
N TRP A 238 -43.86 -7.01 -25.50
CA TRP A 238 -42.59 -6.47 -25.95
C TRP A 238 -41.76 -5.89 -24.80
N GLN A 239 -42.38 -5.07 -23.95
CA GLN A 239 -41.71 -4.49 -22.79
C GLN A 239 -41.17 -5.55 -21.82
N MET A 240 -41.97 -6.58 -21.53
CA MET A 240 -41.54 -7.70 -20.67
C MET A 240 -40.39 -8.49 -21.30
N SER A 241 -40.43 -8.70 -22.62
CA SER A 241 -39.37 -9.39 -23.36
C SER A 241 -38.05 -8.62 -23.35
N GLU A 242 -38.10 -7.31 -23.60
CA GLU A 242 -36.95 -6.40 -23.52
C GLU A 242 -36.39 -6.34 -22.09
N GLU A 243 -37.26 -6.26 -21.08
CA GLU A 243 -36.83 -6.29 -19.68
C GLU A 243 -36.12 -7.60 -19.35
N LEU A 244 -36.63 -8.75 -19.82
CA LEU A 244 -36.01 -10.05 -19.61
C LEU A 244 -34.62 -10.12 -20.24
N GLN A 245 -34.47 -9.61 -21.46
CA GLN A 245 -33.17 -9.55 -22.13
C GLN A 245 -32.19 -8.62 -21.39
N GLY A 246 -32.64 -7.45 -20.96
CA GLY A 246 -31.86 -6.53 -20.13
C GLY A 246 -31.41 -7.20 -18.83
N ARG A 247 -32.30 -7.91 -18.16
CA ARG A 247 -32.01 -8.62 -16.90
C ARG A 247 -31.00 -9.75 -17.09
N ASN A 248 -31.09 -10.50 -18.18
CA ASN A 248 -30.11 -11.55 -18.49
C ASN A 248 -28.71 -10.95 -18.71
N THR A 249 -28.63 -9.82 -19.42
CA THR A 249 -27.36 -9.11 -19.64
C THR A 249 -26.78 -8.60 -18.32
N GLU A 250 -27.61 -8.03 -17.45
CA GLU A 250 -27.22 -7.57 -16.11
C GLU A 250 -26.69 -8.74 -15.26
N ILE A 251 -27.40 -9.87 -15.23
CA ILE A 251 -26.99 -11.09 -14.54
C ILE A 251 -25.63 -11.59 -15.03
N ASP A 252 -25.40 -11.64 -16.33
CA ASP A 252 -24.13 -12.14 -16.88
C ASP A 252 -22.96 -11.21 -16.56
N SER A 253 -23.19 -9.89 -16.59
CA SER A 253 -22.19 -8.90 -16.19
C SER A 253 -21.83 -9.02 -14.71
N LEU A 254 -22.83 -9.14 -13.83
CA LEU A 254 -22.63 -9.24 -12.39
C LEU A 254 -22.04 -10.59 -12.00
N ARG A 255 -22.42 -11.68 -12.68
CA ARG A 255 -21.81 -13.00 -12.49
C ARG A 255 -20.32 -12.98 -12.82
N THR A 256 -19.94 -12.33 -13.91
CA THR A 256 -18.53 -12.14 -14.30
C THR A 256 -17.77 -11.39 -13.21
N TYR A 257 -18.33 -10.27 -12.73
CA TYR A 257 -17.73 -9.50 -11.63
C TYR A 257 -17.62 -10.31 -10.34
N HIS A 258 -18.67 -11.07 -9.97
CA HIS A 258 -18.70 -11.92 -8.79
C HIS A 258 -17.59 -12.97 -8.83
N HIS A 259 -17.45 -13.69 -9.94
CA HIS A 259 -16.40 -14.69 -10.11
C HIS A 259 -15.00 -14.06 -10.06
N TRP A 260 -14.82 -12.88 -10.66
CA TRP A 260 -13.56 -12.15 -10.56
C TRP A 260 -13.25 -11.76 -9.10
N ALA A 261 -14.21 -11.20 -8.38
CA ALA A 261 -14.04 -10.83 -6.97
C ALA A 261 -13.72 -12.06 -6.09
N LEU A 262 -14.42 -13.17 -6.30
CA LEU A 262 -14.16 -14.43 -5.61
C LEU A 262 -12.73 -14.93 -5.89
N SER A 263 -12.29 -14.88 -7.15
CA SER A 263 -10.91 -15.23 -7.54
C SER A 263 -9.88 -14.34 -6.84
N GLN A 264 -10.07 -13.02 -6.84
CA GLN A 264 -9.17 -12.09 -6.14
C GLN A 264 -9.14 -12.34 -4.63
N SER A 265 -10.27 -12.73 -4.03
CA SER A 265 -10.38 -13.04 -2.59
C SER A 265 -9.56 -14.26 -2.16
N ASN A 266 -9.24 -15.15 -3.12
CA ASN A 266 -8.46 -16.37 -2.91
C ASN A 266 -7.03 -16.27 -3.47
N LYS A 267 -6.70 -15.18 -4.18
CA LYS A 267 -5.39 -14.95 -4.81
C LYS A 267 -4.24 -15.15 -3.83
N GLN A 268 -3.14 -15.74 -4.28
CA GLN A 268 -1.86 -15.77 -3.58
C GLN A 268 -0.91 -14.84 -4.33
N ALA A 269 -0.48 -13.74 -3.69
CA ALA A 269 0.35 -12.72 -4.33
C ALA A 269 1.40 -12.17 -3.37
N ARG A 270 2.50 -11.68 -3.95
CA ARG A 270 3.52 -10.90 -3.26
C ARG A 270 3.41 -9.47 -3.76
N PHE A 271 3.07 -8.55 -2.85
CA PHE A 271 2.88 -7.14 -3.13
C PHE A 271 4.20 -6.35 -3.13
N ALA A 272 5.21 -6.81 -2.39
CA ALA A 272 6.56 -6.27 -2.39
C ALA A 272 7.48 -7.19 -3.21
N ARG A 273 7.90 -6.72 -4.39
CA ARG A 273 8.84 -7.42 -5.27
C ARG A 273 10.27 -7.04 -4.92
N VAL A 274 11.04 -8.01 -4.44
CA VAL A 274 12.43 -7.79 -4.02
C VAL A 274 13.33 -7.66 -5.24
N VAL A 275 14.00 -6.50 -5.37
CA VAL A 275 15.01 -6.23 -6.41
C VAL A 275 16.41 -6.30 -5.82
N GLN A 276 16.58 -5.86 -4.58
CA GLN A 276 17.81 -6.05 -3.81
C GLN A 276 17.46 -6.80 -2.53
N LYS A 277 18.03 -8.00 -2.38
CA LYS A 277 17.92 -8.78 -1.15
C LYS A 277 18.82 -8.16 -0.05
N PRO A 278 18.39 -8.20 1.22
CA PRO A 278 19.27 -7.87 2.33
C PRO A 278 20.37 -8.93 2.45
N PHE A 279 21.53 -8.50 2.94
CA PHE A 279 22.66 -9.37 3.25
C PHE A 279 23.34 -8.91 4.56
N PRO A 280 23.98 -9.82 5.30
CA PRO A 280 24.76 -9.45 6.49
C PRO A 280 25.99 -8.64 6.07
N ALA A 281 26.22 -7.49 6.71
CA ALA A 281 27.35 -6.64 6.35
C ALA A 281 28.65 -7.09 7.02
N ASP A 282 29.72 -7.19 6.23
CA ASP A 282 31.06 -7.56 6.72
C ASP A 282 31.78 -6.42 7.47
N ARG A 283 31.26 -5.19 7.36
CA ARG A 283 31.85 -3.99 7.96
C ARG A 283 30.84 -3.25 8.81
N LYS A 284 31.30 -2.82 9.99
CA LYS A 284 30.52 -1.92 10.86
C LYS A 284 30.12 -0.63 10.12
N TYR A 285 28.88 -0.23 10.30
CA TYR A 285 28.34 1.03 9.79
C TYR A 285 28.52 2.17 10.79
N TRP A 286 28.30 1.90 12.08
CA TRP A 286 28.37 2.89 13.16
C TRP A 286 29.08 2.30 14.39
N PRO A 287 29.85 3.08 15.18
CA PRO A 287 30.19 4.49 14.99
C PRO A 287 31.34 4.73 14.00
N LYS A 288 31.28 5.84 13.26
CA LYS A 288 32.38 6.35 12.43
C LYS A 288 33.45 7.02 13.30
N ARG A 289 34.25 6.21 14.01
CA ARG A 289 35.20 6.64 15.05
C ARG A 289 36.09 7.82 14.63
N THR A 290 36.70 7.76 13.44
CA THR A 290 37.59 8.82 12.95
C THR A 290 36.91 10.18 12.87
N LEU A 291 35.65 10.21 12.42
CA LEU A 291 34.87 11.44 12.34
C LEU A 291 34.56 11.99 13.73
N ILE A 292 34.17 11.12 14.67
CA ILE A 292 33.85 11.53 16.04
C ILE A 292 35.10 12.09 16.72
N VAL A 293 36.25 11.39 16.62
CA VAL A 293 37.52 11.85 17.21
C VAL A 293 37.95 13.20 16.62
N LEU A 294 37.88 13.37 15.29
CA LEU A 294 38.24 14.63 14.63
C LEU A 294 37.34 15.77 15.12
N LEU A 295 36.02 15.56 15.15
CA LEU A 295 35.08 16.57 15.62
C LEU A 295 35.30 16.88 17.11
N SER A 296 35.53 15.89 17.96
CA SER A 296 35.83 16.09 19.38
C SER A 296 37.08 16.94 19.59
N VAL A 297 38.15 16.68 18.83
CA VAL A 297 39.38 17.47 18.88
C VAL A 297 39.14 18.89 18.37
N LEU A 298 38.40 19.06 17.27
CA LEU A 298 38.05 20.37 16.72
C LEU A 298 37.26 21.21 17.73
N PHE A 299 36.20 20.65 18.33
CA PHE A 299 35.41 21.35 19.34
C PHE A 299 36.21 21.65 20.60
N ALA A 300 37.03 20.71 21.07
CA ALA A 300 37.90 20.94 22.23
C ALA A 300 38.92 22.06 21.97
N LEU A 301 39.48 22.13 20.77
CA LEU A 301 40.37 23.22 20.36
C LEU A 301 39.63 24.56 20.30
N LEU A 302 38.44 24.62 19.68
CA LEU A 302 37.64 25.85 19.63
C LEU A 302 37.25 26.37 21.02
N ILE A 303 36.83 25.47 21.91
CA ILE A 303 36.51 25.86 23.30
C ILE A 303 37.79 26.25 24.03
N GLY A 304 38.88 25.50 23.83
CA GLY A 304 40.18 25.78 24.42
C GLY A 304 40.73 27.15 24.03
N THR A 305 40.60 27.57 22.77
CA THR A 305 41.05 28.89 22.32
C THR A 305 40.26 30.01 22.96
N VAL A 306 38.93 29.86 23.09
CA VAL A 306 38.07 30.84 23.80
C VAL A 306 38.46 30.94 25.28
N VAL A 307 38.65 29.80 25.95
CA VAL A 307 39.04 29.77 27.36
C VAL A 307 40.41 30.43 27.56
N ILE A 308 41.39 30.11 26.72
CA ILE A 308 42.72 30.72 26.78
C ILE A 308 42.64 32.23 26.53
N ALA A 309 41.83 32.69 25.57
CA ALA A 309 41.62 34.12 25.32
C ALA A 309 41.06 34.85 26.54
N LEU A 310 40.12 34.25 27.27
CA LEU A 310 39.58 34.81 28.52
C LEU A 310 40.62 34.82 29.64
N VAL A 311 41.45 33.79 29.76
CA VAL A 311 42.50 33.69 30.79
C VAL A 311 43.65 34.66 30.52
N ASP A 312 44.10 34.78 29.27
CA ASP A 312 45.16 35.72 28.88
C ASP A 312 44.72 37.17 29.11
N ARG A 313 43.43 37.47 28.88
CA ARG A 313 42.83 38.78 29.21
C ARG A 313 42.84 39.09 30.71
N LYS A 314 42.64 38.11 31.59
CA LYS A 314 42.66 38.33 33.05
C LYS A 314 44.07 38.52 33.61
N LYS A 315 45.09 38.06 32.88
CA LYS A 315 46.52 38.18 33.27
C LYS A 315 47.19 39.42 32.71
N SER A 316 46.57 40.09 31.74
CA SER A 316 46.99 41.37 31.16
C SER A 316 46.21 42.52 31.75
#